data_AF-A0A7K2ALC6-F1
#
_entry.id   AF-A0A7K2ALC6-F1
#
_cell.length_a   1.000
_cell.length_b   1.000
_cell.length_c   1.000
_cell.angle_alpha   90.00
_cell.angle_beta   90.00
_cell.angle_gamma   90.00
#
_symmetry.space_group_name_H-M   'P 1'
#
loop_
_entity.id
_entity.type
_entity.pdbx_description
1 polymer ?
#
loop_
_entity_poly.entity_id
_entity_poly.type
_entity_poly.pdbx_seq_one_letter_code
_entity_poly.pdbx_strand_id
1 'polypeptide(L)'
;MERWCDRFAAAFLLPAGETKRFAMRFYDDQASDDVRFDQVRKVARRFKTSVRATAIRLSELGLASQDLYRVVAERAIQKFDDFPKPSNGGGGSPAAQTRLQHFGAPIVTNLLNGINSGHLTTRDVGDYLNLSPSGVADIASLVAASSSP
;
A
#
# COMPACT_ATOMS: atom_id res chain seq x y z
N MET A 1 -18.74 -0.11 -3.25
CA MET A 1 -18.40 -0.78 -1.99
C MET A 1 -17.34 0.00 -1.22
N GLU A 2 -16.24 0.41 -1.86
CA GLU A 2 -15.08 1.09 -1.24
C GLU A 2 -15.43 2.35 -0.44
N ARG A 3 -16.27 3.27 -0.97
CA ARG A 3 -16.67 4.49 -0.23
C ARG A 3 -17.34 4.23 1.12
N TRP A 4 -18.11 3.16 1.23
CA TRP A 4 -18.79 2.81 2.49
C TRP A 4 -17.77 2.27 3.50
N CYS A 5 -16.85 1.41 3.06
CA CYS A 5 -15.76 0.91 3.88
C CYS A 5 -14.85 2.05 4.36
N ASP A 6 -14.48 2.98 3.47
CA ASP A 6 -13.67 4.15 3.82
C ASP A 6 -14.38 5.05 4.85
N ARG A 7 -15.70 5.23 4.73
CA ARG A 7 -16.48 6.04 5.67
C ARG A 7 -16.62 5.38 7.04
N PHE A 8 -16.84 4.06 7.08
CA PHE A 8 -16.86 3.30 8.33
C PHE A 8 -15.49 3.32 9.03
N ALA A 9 -14.42 3.01 8.29
CA ALA A 9 -13.05 3.06 8.79
C ALA A 9 -12.68 4.47 9.28
N ALA A 10 -13.11 5.51 8.56
CA ALA A 10 -12.95 6.89 8.97
C ALA A 10 -13.66 7.18 10.30
N ALA A 11 -14.92 6.79 10.46
CA ALA A 11 -15.65 7.04 11.70
C ALA A 11 -15.04 6.32 12.91
N PHE A 12 -14.55 5.10 12.72
CA PHE A 12 -13.98 4.26 13.77
C PHE A 12 -12.53 4.64 14.14
N LEU A 13 -11.67 4.86 13.13
CA LEU A 13 -10.24 5.14 13.34
C LEU A 13 -9.93 6.63 13.57
N LEU A 14 -10.82 7.53 13.16
CA LEU A 14 -10.68 8.98 13.30
C LEU A 14 -11.79 9.54 14.21
N PRO A 15 -11.66 9.39 15.54
CA PRO A 15 -12.65 9.89 16.49
C PRO A 15 -12.71 11.43 16.44
N ALA A 16 -13.91 11.97 16.33
CA ALA A 16 -14.16 13.38 15.98
C ALA A 16 -13.38 14.39 16.84
N GLY A 17 -13.37 14.19 18.16
CA GLY A 17 -12.69 15.09 19.10
C GLY A 17 -11.16 15.10 18.93
N GLU A 18 -10.53 13.93 18.78
CA GLU A 18 -9.09 13.85 18.57
C GLU A 18 -8.68 14.32 17.17
N THR A 19 -9.44 13.93 16.15
CA THR A 19 -9.18 14.35 14.77
C THR A 19 -9.27 15.87 14.65
N LYS A 20 -10.30 16.52 15.21
CA LYS A 20 -10.40 17.98 15.26
C LYS A 20 -9.20 18.62 15.97
N ARG A 21 -8.89 18.17 17.18
CA ARG A 21 -7.77 18.70 17.98
C ARG A 21 -6.43 18.58 17.27
N PHE A 22 -6.20 17.50 16.53
CA PHE A 22 -4.96 17.29 15.79
C PHE A 22 -4.95 18.15 14.52
N ALA A 23 -5.99 18.03 13.68
CA ALA A 23 -6.06 18.74 12.40
C ALA A 23 -6.04 20.26 12.55
N MET A 24 -6.70 20.83 13.56
CA MET A 24 -6.69 22.28 13.82
C MET A 24 -5.29 22.87 14.06
N ARG A 25 -4.29 22.05 14.40
CA ARG A 25 -2.91 22.54 14.63
C ARG A 25 -2.14 22.81 13.34
N PHE A 26 -2.55 22.23 12.21
CA PHE A 26 -1.72 22.26 11.00
C PHE A 26 -2.48 22.11 9.67
N TYR A 27 -3.79 21.83 9.68
CA TYR A 27 -4.61 21.80 8.48
C TYR A 27 -5.10 23.21 8.14
N ASP A 28 -4.88 23.62 6.90
CA ASP A 28 -5.30 24.90 6.36
C ASP A 28 -6.00 24.67 5.02
N ASP A 29 -7.32 24.88 4.98
CA ASP A 29 -8.14 24.63 3.79
C ASP A 29 -7.85 25.62 2.64
N GLN A 30 -7.22 26.76 2.95
CA GLN A 30 -6.85 27.80 1.98
C GLN A 30 -5.46 27.56 1.36
N ALA A 31 -4.71 26.57 1.84
CA ALA A 31 -3.41 26.24 1.28
C ALA A 31 -3.52 25.65 -0.13
N SER A 32 -2.40 25.63 -0.86
CA SER A 32 -2.35 24.99 -2.19
C SER A 32 -2.64 23.48 -2.11
N ASP A 33 -3.11 22.89 -3.22
CA ASP A 33 -3.45 21.46 -3.31
C ASP A 33 -2.35 20.52 -2.78
N ASP A 34 -1.09 20.83 -3.10
CA ASP A 34 0.06 20.06 -2.63
C ASP A 34 0.23 20.13 -1.11
N VAL A 35 0.04 21.32 -0.53
CA VAL A 35 0.12 21.52 0.91
C VAL A 35 -1.06 20.85 1.61
N ARG A 36 -2.28 21.01 1.09
CA ARG A 36 -3.47 20.34 1.62
C ARG A 36 -3.30 18.83 1.61
N PHE A 37 -2.82 18.26 0.51
CA PHE A 37 -2.54 16.82 0.43
C PHE A 37 -1.52 16.36 1.50
N ASP A 38 -0.43 17.10 1.69
CA ASP A 38 0.58 16.77 2.72
C ASP A 38 0.01 16.87 4.15
N GLN A 39 -0.83 17.88 4.42
CA GLN A 39 -1.54 18.02 5.69
C GLN A 39 -2.50 16.84 5.93
N VAL A 40 -3.30 16.44 4.94
CA VAL A 40 -4.14 15.22 5.04
C VAL A 40 -3.27 13.99 5.31
N ARG A 41 -2.15 13.85 4.60
CA ARG A 41 -1.21 12.74 4.80
C ARG A 41 -0.64 12.70 6.22
N LYS A 42 -0.37 13.84 6.84
CA LYS A 42 0.07 13.92 8.25
C LYS A 42 -1.01 13.43 9.21
N VAL A 43 -2.27 13.83 9.02
CA VAL A 43 -3.40 13.28 9.79
C VAL A 43 -3.49 11.77 9.57
N ALA A 44 -3.47 11.31 8.32
CA ALA A 44 -3.58 9.89 7.98
C ALA A 44 -2.49 9.04 8.65
N ARG A 45 -1.23 9.51 8.64
CA ARG A 45 -0.10 8.85 9.32
C ARG A 45 -0.30 8.76 10.82
N ARG A 46 -0.80 9.82 11.47
CA ARG A 46 -1.01 9.86 12.93
C ARG A 46 -2.05 8.84 13.39
N PHE A 47 -3.08 8.63 12.58
CA PHE A 47 -4.20 7.72 12.89
C PHE A 47 -4.09 6.38 12.16
N LYS A 48 -3.00 6.15 11.41
CA LYS A 48 -2.76 4.93 10.62
C LYS A 48 -3.91 4.58 9.66
N THR A 49 -4.45 5.57 8.98
CA THR A 49 -5.58 5.41 8.04
C THR A 49 -5.16 5.70 6.61
N SER A 50 -6.02 5.35 5.64
CA SER A 50 -5.83 5.78 4.25
C SER A 50 -6.01 7.29 4.13
N VAL A 51 -5.27 7.93 3.20
CA VAL A 51 -5.38 9.37 2.95
C VAL A 51 -6.79 9.74 2.47
N ARG A 52 -7.45 8.83 1.72
CA ARG A 52 -8.84 9.00 1.25
C ARG A 52 -9.85 8.98 2.40
N ALA A 53 -9.78 8.00 3.30
CA ALA A 53 -10.66 7.93 4.47
C ALA A 53 -10.46 9.17 5.37
N THR A 54 -9.22 9.64 5.51
CA THR A 54 -8.92 10.88 6.24
C THR A 54 -9.55 12.11 5.58
N ALA A 55 -9.44 12.26 4.26
CA ALA A 55 -10.05 13.38 3.54
C ALA A 55 -11.58 13.42 3.74
N ILE A 56 -12.24 12.27 3.60
CA ILE A 56 -13.69 12.14 3.88
C ILE A 56 -14.01 12.62 5.28
N ARG A 57 -13.25 12.16 6.28
CA ARG A 57 -13.50 12.52 7.68
C ARG A 57 -13.33 14.01 7.93
N LEU A 58 -12.30 14.63 7.36
CA LEU A 58 -12.06 16.07 7.54
C LEU A 58 -13.21 16.89 6.95
N SER A 59 -13.73 16.50 5.78
CA SER A 59 -14.92 17.13 5.20
C SER A 59 -16.18 16.88 6.04
N GLU A 60 -16.42 15.67 6.53
CA GLU A 60 -17.56 15.35 7.42
C GLU A 60 -17.51 16.14 8.74
N LEU A 61 -16.32 16.46 9.24
CA LEU A 61 -16.13 17.24 10.47
C LEU A 61 -16.19 18.76 10.24
N GLY A 62 -16.40 19.20 8.99
CA GLY A 62 -16.45 20.61 8.60
C GLY A 62 -15.09 21.31 8.65
N LEU A 63 -13.99 20.55 8.63
CA LEU A 63 -12.63 21.09 8.68
C LEU A 63 -12.06 21.37 7.30
N ALA A 64 -12.66 20.79 6.25
CA ALA A 64 -12.20 20.90 4.88
C ALA A 64 -13.37 21.03 3.92
N SER A 65 -13.13 21.68 2.78
CA SER A 65 -14.09 21.72 1.68
C SER A 65 -14.42 20.31 1.14
N GLN A 66 -15.60 20.17 0.52
CA GLN A 66 -16.02 18.92 -0.14
C GLN A 66 -15.09 18.54 -1.31
N ASP A 67 -14.39 19.53 -1.87
CA ASP A 67 -13.44 19.35 -2.97
C ASP A 67 -12.14 18.65 -2.54
N LEU A 68 -11.80 18.68 -1.25
CA LEU A 68 -10.59 18.04 -0.71
C LEU A 68 -10.48 16.56 -1.11
N TYR A 69 -11.60 15.84 -1.13
CA TYR A 69 -11.61 14.43 -1.53
C TYR A 69 -11.13 14.25 -2.97
N ARG A 70 -11.56 15.13 -3.89
CA ARG A 70 -11.16 15.09 -5.30
C ARG A 70 -9.67 15.35 -5.43
N VAL A 71 -9.18 16.42 -4.82
CA VAL A 71 -7.75 16.78 -4.77
C VAL A 71 -6.91 15.62 -4.24
N VAL A 72 -7.34 15.01 -3.13
CA VAL A 72 -6.65 13.85 -2.55
C VAL A 72 -6.71 12.63 -3.47
N ALA A 73 -7.83 12.36 -4.13
CA ALA A 73 -7.96 11.23 -5.03
C ALA A 73 -7.04 11.36 -6.25
N GLU A 74 -6.98 12.54 -6.88
CA GLU A 74 -6.12 12.84 -8.02
C GLU A 74 -4.64 12.75 -7.64
N ARG A 75 -4.25 13.37 -6.52
CA ARG A 75 -2.86 13.34 -6.02
C ARG A 75 -2.45 11.98 -5.49
N ALA A 76 -3.37 11.21 -4.90
CA ALA A 76 -3.11 9.86 -4.47
C ALA A 76 -2.77 8.98 -5.67
N ILE A 77 -3.51 9.08 -6.78
CA ILE A 77 -3.16 8.34 -8.00
C ILE A 77 -1.75 8.74 -8.45
N GLN A 78 -1.47 10.04 -8.59
CA GLN A 78 -0.17 10.52 -9.07
C GLN A 78 1.01 10.16 -8.13
N LYS A 79 0.87 10.32 -6.81
CA LYS A 79 1.95 10.06 -5.84
C LYS A 79 2.06 8.62 -5.35
N PHE A 80 1.03 7.79 -5.54
CA PHE A 80 1.11 6.35 -5.26
C PHE A 80 1.43 5.53 -6.52
N ASP A 81 1.26 6.07 -7.74
CA ASP A 81 1.98 5.59 -8.94
C ASP A 81 3.49 5.85 -8.82
N ASP A 82 3.87 6.95 -8.16
CA ASP A 82 5.25 7.36 -7.90
C ASP A 82 5.91 6.64 -6.70
N PHE A 83 5.49 5.41 -6.38
CA PHE A 83 6.48 4.47 -5.85
C PHE A 83 7.24 3.97 -7.07
N PRO A 84 8.39 4.58 -7.46
CA PRO A 84 9.21 3.96 -8.47
C PRO A 84 9.44 2.51 -8.00
N LYS A 85 9.04 1.54 -8.84
CA LYS A 85 9.65 0.21 -8.78
C LYS A 85 11.14 0.47 -8.60
N PRO A 86 11.79 -0.01 -7.53
CA PRO A 86 13.21 0.25 -7.32
C PRO A 86 13.94 -0.11 -8.61
N SER A 87 14.57 0.90 -9.21
CA SER A 87 15.30 0.79 -10.47
C SER A 87 16.43 -0.22 -10.28
N ASN A 88 16.63 -1.05 -11.31
CA ASN A 88 17.68 -2.05 -11.44
C ASN A 88 19.02 -1.57 -10.85
N GLY A 89 19.42 -2.19 -9.74
CA GLY A 89 20.73 -1.98 -9.13
C GLY A 89 21.13 -3.16 -8.26
N GLY A 90 21.73 -4.18 -8.90
CA GLY A 90 22.65 -5.16 -8.30
C GLY A 90 22.18 -6.00 -7.10
N GLY A 91 21.91 -7.28 -7.35
CA GLY A 91 21.94 -8.35 -6.32
C GLY A 91 20.57 -8.77 -5.79
N GLY A 92 19.95 -9.75 -6.47
CA GLY A 92 18.69 -10.40 -6.05
C GLY A 92 17.47 -9.49 -6.18
N SER A 93 16.43 -9.91 -6.91
CA SER A 93 15.19 -9.13 -6.98
C SER A 93 14.67 -8.85 -5.56
N PRO A 94 14.63 -7.58 -5.10
CA PRO A 94 14.10 -7.24 -3.76
C PRO A 94 12.68 -7.75 -3.58
N ALA A 95 11.93 -7.83 -4.69
CA ALA A 95 10.62 -8.43 -4.75
C ALA A 95 10.64 -9.92 -4.34
N ALA A 96 11.51 -10.76 -4.92
CA ALA A 96 11.59 -12.18 -4.59
C ALA A 96 11.95 -12.42 -3.12
N GLN A 97 12.93 -11.68 -2.59
CA GLN A 97 13.33 -11.78 -1.19
C GLN A 97 12.22 -11.29 -0.25
N THR A 98 11.57 -10.17 -0.58
CA THR A 98 10.42 -9.64 0.20
C THR A 98 9.28 -10.63 0.22
N ARG A 99 8.97 -11.28 -0.92
CA ARG A 99 7.90 -12.29 -0.99
C ARG A 99 8.25 -13.53 -0.18
N LEU A 100 9.51 -13.98 -0.21
CA LEU A 100 9.96 -15.08 0.63
C LEU A 100 9.82 -14.76 2.13
N GLN A 101 10.15 -13.53 2.55
CA GLN A 101 9.96 -13.10 3.94
C GLN A 101 8.49 -12.97 4.33
N HIS A 102 7.65 -12.48 3.42
CA HIS A 102 6.22 -12.24 3.66
C HIS A 102 5.42 -13.54 3.77
N PHE A 103 5.68 -14.50 2.88
CA PHE A 103 4.94 -15.77 2.82
C PHE A 103 5.64 -16.93 3.54
N GLY A 104 6.94 -16.80 3.80
CA GLY A 104 7.76 -17.86 4.38
C GLY A 104 8.15 -18.94 3.37
N ALA A 105 9.25 -19.64 3.66
CA ALA A 105 9.77 -20.71 2.81
C ALA A 105 8.76 -21.84 2.53
N PRO A 106 7.97 -22.35 3.51
CA PRO A 106 7.09 -23.49 3.25
C PRO A 106 6.03 -23.22 2.16
N ILE A 107 5.42 -22.02 2.18
CA ILE A 107 4.40 -21.65 1.19
C ILE A 107 5.03 -21.52 -0.20
N VAL A 108 6.17 -20.83 -0.28
CA VAL A 108 6.88 -20.63 -1.56
C VAL A 108 7.34 -21.97 -2.13
N THR A 109 7.91 -22.85 -1.30
CA THR A 109 8.34 -24.20 -1.73
C THR A 109 7.16 -25.02 -2.25
N ASN A 110 6.00 -24.99 -1.59
CA ASN A 110 4.82 -25.71 -2.06
C ASN A 110 4.32 -25.20 -3.42
N LEU A 111 4.33 -23.89 -3.64
CA LEU A 111 3.96 -23.30 -4.93
C LEU A 111 4.94 -23.69 -6.04
N LEU A 112 6.24 -23.65 -5.76
CA LEU A 112 7.28 -24.07 -6.70
C LEU A 112 7.17 -25.57 -7.01
N ASN A 113 6.87 -26.41 -6.02
CA ASN A 113 6.60 -27.83 -6.22
C ASN A 113 5.33 -28.05 -7.07
N GLY A 114 4.34 -27.16 -6.98
CA GLY A 114 3.17 -27.13 -7.85
C GLY A 114 3.53 -26.95 -9.33
N ILE A 115 4.59 -26.18 -9.63
CA ILE A 115 5.13 -26.06 -11.00
C ILE A 115 5.77 -27.38 -11.43
N ASN A 116 6.63 -27.96 -10.58
CA ASN A 116 7.34 -29.21 -10.89
C ASN A 116 6.38 -30.41 -11.08
N SER A 117 5.25 -30.41 -10.40
CA SER A 117 4.20 -31.43 -10.50
C SER A 117 3.18 -31.15 -11.62
N GLY A 118 3.31 -30.04 -12.34
CA GLY A 118 2.41 -29.67 -13.44
C GLY A 118 1.02 -29.21 -13.02
N HIS A 119 0.79 -28.97 -11.73
CA HIS A 119 -0.47 -28.47 -11.19
C HIS A 119 -0.61 -26.94 -11.28
N LEU A 120 0.52 -26.23 -11.36
CA LEU A 120 0.58 -24.78 -11.52
C LEU A 120 1.52 -24.41 -12.66
N THR A 121 1.22 -23.32 -13.35
CA THR A 121 2.16 -22.71 -14.29
C THR A 121 3.01 -21.65 -13.58
N THR A 122 4.14 -21.28 -14.19
CA THR A 122 4.95 -20.13 -13.74
C THR A 122 4.13 -18.85 -13.66
N ARG A 123 3.10 -18.71 -14.51
CA ARG A 123 2.19 -17.56 -14.48
C ARG A 123 1.31 -17.59 -13.24
N ASP A 124 0.71 -18.73 -12.90
CA ASP A 124 -0.14 -18.85 -11.71
C ASP A 124 0.63 -18.51 -10.43
N VAL A 125 1.87 -18.99 -10.33
CA VAL A 125 2.76 -18.66 -9.20
C VAL A 125 3.19 -17.19 -9.24
N GLY A 126 3.45 -16.64 -10.42
CA GLY A 126 3.74 -15.22 -10.62
C GLY A 126 2.57 -14.33 -10.17
N ASP A 127 1.34 -14.68 -10.53
CA ASP A 127 0.14 -13.96 -10.13
C ASP A 127 -0.08 -14.08 -8.60
N TYR A 128 0.08 -15.28 -8.04
CA TYR A 128 -0.10 -15.51 -6.60
C TYR A 128 0.94 -14.77 -5.74
N LEU A 129 2.21 -14.79 -6.15
CA LEU A 129 3.29 -14.11 -5.45
C LEU A 129 3.46 -12.66 -5.90
N ASN A 130 2.67 -12.19 -6.87
CA ASN A 130 2.81 -10.90 -7.52
C ASN A 130 4.27 -10.63 -7.94
N LEU A 131 4.80 -11.56 -8.75
CA LEU A 131 6.15 -11.57 -9.32
C LEU A 131 6.06 -11.68 -10.85
N SER A 132 7.01 -11.05 -11.53
CA SER A 132 7.25 -11.32 -12.96
C SER A 132 7.73 -12.76 -13.15
N PRO A 133 7.70 -13.31 -14.38
CA PRO A 133 8.28 -14.63 -14.66
C PRO A 133 9.75 -14.75 -14.24
N SER A 134 10.53 -13.68 -14.39
CA SER A 134 11.91 -13.61 -13.89
C SER A 134 11.99 -13.62 -12.35
N GLY A 135 11.08 -12.94 -11.67
CA GLY A 135 11.00 -12.94 -10.21
C GLY A 135 10.65 -14.32 -9.62
N VAL A 136 9.89 -15.13 -10.35
CA VAL A 136 9.63 -16.54 -9.98
C VAL A 136 10.91 -17.38 -10.06
N ALA A 137 11.77 -17.14 -11.05
CA ALA A 137 13.08 -17.79 -11.13
C ALA A 137 14.04 -17.33 -10.00
N ASP A 138 14.03 -16.02 -9.67
CA ASP A 138 14.80 -15.48 -8.55
C ASP A 138 14.39 -16.11 -7.22
N ILE A 139 13.10 -16.21 -6.93
CA ILE A 139 12.64 -16.76 -5.65
C ILE A 139 12.92 -18.27 -5.53
N ALA A 140 12.86 -19.01 -6.64
CA ALA A 140 13.27 -20.41 -6.66
C ALA A 140 14.77 -20.57 -6.32
N SER A 141 15.62 -19.68 -6.84
CA SER A 141 17.05 -19.67 -6.54
C SER A 141 17.34 -19.35 -5.08
N LEU A 142 16.59 -18.40 -4.48
CA LEU A 142 16.70 -18.06 -3.06
C LEU A 142 16.31 -19.22 -2.14
N VAL A 143 15.22 -19.91 -2.44
CA VAL A 143 14.77 -21.07 -1.67
C VAL A 143 15.80 -22.21 -1.74
N ALA A 144 16.33 -22.49 -2.94
CA ALA A 144 17.38 -23.49 -3.12
C ALA A 144 18.65 -23.16 -2.32
N ALA A 145 19.09 -21.89 -2.32
CA ALA A 145 20.24 -21.45 -1.53
C ALA A 145 20.03 -21.56 -0.01
N SER A 146 18.80 -21.37 0.48
CA SER A 146 18.46 -21.49 1.91
C SER A 146 18.29 -22.93 2.40
N SER A 147 18.26 -23.92 1.48
CA SER A 147 18.02 -25.34 1.79
C SER A 147 19.31 -26.18 1.81
N SER A 148 20.47 -25.58 1.54
CA SER A 148 21.77 -26.24 1.65
C SER A 148 22.35 -26.06 3.07
N PRO A 149 22.75 -27.14 3.76
CA PRO A 149 23.37 -27.09 5.09
C PRO A 149 24.77 -26.50 5.09
#